data_AF-A0A1H1PDL3-F1
#
_entry.id   AF-A0A1H1PDL3-F1
#
_cell.length_a   1.000
_cell.length_b   1.000
_cell.length_c   1.000
_cell.angle_alpha   90.00
_cell.angle_beta   90.00
_cell.angle_gamma   90.00
#
_symmetry.space_group_name_H-M   'P 1'
#
loop_
_entity.id
_entity.type
_entity.pdbx_description
1 polymer ?
#
loop_
_entity_poly.entity_id
_entity_poly.type
_entity_poly.pdbx_seq_one_letter_code
_entity_poly.pdbx_strand_id
1 'polypeptide(L)'
;MMNYKYFGILTEDMYNPLDEDQILNFFLEKHLITAYRTLDNKKKEDKLTNEKGQLETTVRGMLSDIKYKYSEELLDNIFIYLKSFFSGLIEVNIIMYTRSFDIKTYGYTKKKKRKEAFRKFDKLFFEICKEEQIGLGKNLNNETGAEKRFVTLKKVQCSLIEKLKGEEIILTNYLYGNNDYFTRELIDTHPYLLEIFEFENKLSILIDLNKKFKFEEDDVFTPKPKSELIFKEHSNEFHSLKQVEFIEHQIITKEKVNRAFIVSLFDFFSNILNITTPSGKIFGEIINHYFNFKFGEVSLNGSEGNNHDRRIQELKKEWEIFTN
;
A
#
# COMPACT_ATOMS: atom_id res chain seq x y z
N MET A 1 -10.90 0.80 -16.35
CA MET A 1 -10.63 -0.58 -15.86
C MET A 1 -9.23 -0.60 -15.29
N MET A 2 -9.10 -1.03 -14.04
CA MET A 2 -7.79 -1.26 -13.43
C MET A 2 -7.18 -2.51 -14.10
N ASN A 3 -5.98 -2.39 -14.67
CA ASN A 3 -5.31 -3.51 -15.32
C ASN A 3 -4.44 -4.21 -14.27
N TYR A 4 -4.84 -5.40 -13.81
CA TYR A 4 -4.06 -6.16 -12.83
C TYR A 4 -2.97 -6.96 -13.54
N LYS A 5 -1.73 -6.83 -13.06
CA LYS A 5 -0.61 -7.56 -13.65
C LYS A 5 -0.83 -9.07 -13.48
N TYR A 6 -0.62 -9.83 -14.56
CA TYR A 6 -0.81 -11.30 -14.62
C TYR A 6 -2.26 -11.80 -14.64
N PHE A 7 -3.27 -10.95 -14.39
CA PHE A 7 -4.67 -11.37 -14.53
C PHE A 7 -5.01 -11.66 -16.00
N GLY A 8 -5.53 -12.86 -16.27
CA GLY A 8 -5.82 -13.29 -17.65
C GLY A 8 -4.58 -13.43 -18.53
N ILE A 9 -3.38 -13.62 -17.94
CA ILE A 9 -2.15 -13.84 -18.71
C ILE A 9 -2.18 -15.19 -19.46
N LEU A 10 -2.98 -16.14 -18.98
CA LEU A 10 -3.32 -17.36 -19.68
C LEU A 10 -4.63 -17.12 -20.45
N THR A 11 -4.54 -16.94 -21.76
CA THR A 11 -5.72 -16.77 -22.62
C THR A 11 -6.33 -18.13 -22.98
N GLU A 12 -7.64 -18.18 -23.30
CA GLU A 12 -8.33 -19.43 -23.69
C GLU A 12 -7.63 -20.15 -24.86
N ASP A 13 -7.09 -19.39 -25.81
CA ASP A 13 -6.35 -19.89 -26.98
C ASP A 13 -5.02 -20.56 -26.59
N MET A 14 -4.45 -20.19 -25.44
CA MET A 14 -3.22 -20.78 -24.91
C MET A 14 -3.47 -22.02 -24.06
N TYR A 15 -4.67 -22.25 -23.50
CA TYR A 15 -4.88 -23.36 -22.57
C TYR A 15 -5.42 -24.64 -23.22
N ASN A 16 -6.40 -24.52 -24.12
CA ASN A 16 -7.02 -25.69 -24.74
C ASN A 16 -6.04 -26.65 -25.48
N PRO A 17 -4.88 -26.20 -26.01
CA PRO A 17 -3.92 -27.08 -26.64
C PRO A 17 -2.66 -27.41 -25.82
N LEU A 18 -2.45 -26.82 -24.62
CA LEU A 18 -1.21 -27.02 -23.86
C LEU A 18 -1.32 -28.14 -22.83
N ASP A 19 -0.28 -28.98 -22.75
CA ASP A 19 -0.13 -29.95 -21.65
C ASP A 19 0.41 -29.29 -20.36
N GLU A 20 0.37 -30.02 -19.24
CA GLU A 20 0.83 -29.53 -17.93
C GLU A 20 2.29 -29.04 -17.96
N ASP A 21 3.16 -29.73 -18.72
CA ASP A 21 4.57 -29.37 -18.85
C ASP A 21 4.76 -28.05 -19.61
N GLN A 22 3.94 -27.77 -20.61
CA GLN A 22 3.96 -26.52 -21.36
C GLN A 22 3.47 -25.33 -20.51
N ILE A 23 2.45 -25.52 -19.68
CA ILE A 23 1.99 -24.50 -18.72
C ILE A 23 3.08 -24.21 -17.69
N LEU A 24 3.73 -25.25 -17.19
CA LEU A 24 4.83 -25.13 -16.24
C LEU A 24 6.02 -24.36 -16.83
N ASN A 25 6.42 -24.69 -18.05
CA ASN A 25 7.48 -23.97 -18.77
C ASN A 25 7.12 -22.50 -18.99
N PHE A 26 5.86 -22.22 -19.35
CA PHE A 26 5.38 -20.85 -19.47
C PHE A 26 5.49 -20.08 -18.13
N PHE A 27 5.10 -20.69 -17.02
CA PHE A 27 5.23 -20.07 -15.70
C PHE A 27 6.70 -19.80 -15.32
N LEU A 28 7.62 -20.69 -15.68
CA LEU A 28 9.06 -20.48 -15.48
C LEU A 28 9.59 -19.32 -16.33
N GLU A 29 9.24 -19.29 -17.62
CA GLU A 29 9.63 -18.22 -18.56
C GLU A 29 9.10 -16.85 -18.15
N LYS A 30 7.88 -16.80 -17.60
CA LYS A 30 7.26 -15.56 -17.10
C LYS A 30 7.67 -15.21 -15.67
N HIS A 31 8.56 -15.98 -15.04
CA HIS A 31 8.98 -15.80 -13.65
C HIS A 31 7.82 -15.78 -12.64
N LEU A 32 6.73 -16.50 -12.96
CA LEU A 32 5.57 -16.68 -12.08
C LEU A 32 5.82 -17.74 -11.02
N ILE A 33 6.69 -18.72 -11.35
CA ILE A 33 7.17 -19.73 -10.41
C ILE A 33 8.69 -19.80 -10.42
N THR A 34 9.24 -20.32 -9.34
CA THR A 34 10.66 -20.64 -9.22
C THR A 34 10.84 -22.09 -8.81
N ALA A 35 11.74 -22.78 -9.51
CA ALA A 35 12.13 -24.13 -9.18
C ALA A 35 13.07 -24.15 -7.97
N TYR A 36 12.83 -25.04 -7.02
CA TYR A 36 13.70 -25.26 -5.88
C TYR A 36 13.81 -26.75 -5.57
N ARG A 37 14.90 -27.16 -4.93
CA ARG A 37 15.10 -28.54 -4.48
C ARG A 37 14.91 -28.61 -2.98
N THR A 38 14.00 -29.48 -2.52
CA THR A 38 13.88 -29.77 -1.09
C THR A 38 14.98 -30.74 -0.66
N LEU A 39 15.55 -30.49 0.51
CA LEU A 39 16.53 -31.38 1.12
C LEU A 39 15.89 -32.62 1.81
N ASP A 40 14.55 -32.68 1.85
CA ASP A 40 13.80 -33.57 2.73
C ASP A 40 13.85 -35.06 2.34
N ASN A 41 14.17 -35.39 1.09
CA ASN A 41 14.24 -36.77 0.59
C ASN A 41 15.67 -37.31 0.45
N LYS A 42 16.63 -36.74 1.19
CA LYS A 42 18.02 -37.22 1.15
C LYS A 42 18.14 -38.48 2.01
N LYS A 43 18.45 -39.63 1.39
CA LYS A 43 19.04 -40.77 2.11
C LYS A 43 20.35 -40.25 2.73
N LYS A 44 20.34 -40.03 4.03
CA LYS A 44 21.54 -39.70 4.81
C LYS A 44 22.24 -41.01 5.11
N GLU A 45 23.43 -41.18 4.54
CA GLU A 45 24.34 -42.24 4.95
C GLU A 45 25.43 -41.58 5.81
N ASP A 46 25.39 -41.88 7.09
CA ASP A 46 26.39 -41.44 8.05
C ASP A 46 27.49 -42.52 8.11
N LYS A 47 28.73 -42.14 7.80
CA LYS A 47 29.90 -42.97 8.02
C LYS A 47 30.65 -42.49 9.26
N LEU A 48 30.95 -43.42 10.16
CA LEU A 48 31.92 -43.22 11.22
C LEU A 48 33.30 -43.14 10.59
N THR A 49 34.02 -42.06 10.87
CA THR A 49 35.42 -41.90 10.47
C THR A 49 36.33 -42.47 11.57
N ASN A 50 37.59 -42.71 11.24
CA ASN A 50 38.58 -43.21 12.21
C ASN A 50 39.06 -42.13 13.20
N GLU A 51 38.58 -40.90 13.07
CA GLU A 51 38.92 -39.78 13.96
C GLU A 51 37.83 -39.58 15.02
N LYS A 52 38.25 -39.43 16.27
CA LYS A 52 37.35 -39.29 17.43
C LYS A 52 36.51 -38.00 17.28
N GLY A 53 35.20 -38.16 17.09
CA GLY A 53 34.24 -37.06 17.07
C GLY A 53 33.88 -36.49 15.70
N GLN A 54 34.36 -37.09 14.60
CA GLN A 54 33.99 -36.66 13.25
C GLN A 54 32.96 -37.59 12.60
N LEU A 55 31.90 -37.00 12.07
CA LEU A 55 30.86 -37.65 11.29
C LEU A 55 30.96 -37.16 9.84
N GLU A 56 31.03 -38.08 8.88
CA GLU A 56 30.98 -37.74 7.46
C GLU A 56 29.60 -38.13 6.91
N THR A 57 28.79 -37.13 6.56
CA THR A 57 27.45 -37.34 6.00
C THR A 57 27.49 -37.15 4.48
N THR A 58 27.25 -38.23 3.74
CA THR A 58 27.09 -38.13 2.28
C THR A 58 25.62 -37.96 1.93
N VAL A 59 25.35 -37.01 1.04
CA VAL A 59 23.99 -36.58 0.73
C VAL A 59 23.74 -36.70 -0.78
N ARG A 60 23.00 -37.72 -1.21
CA ARG A 60 22.55 -37.88 -2.60
C ARG A 60 21.13 -37.34 -2.77
N GLY A 61 20.95 -36.37 -3.68
CA GLY A 61 19.62 -35.91 -4.14
C GLY A 61 19.27 -36.54 -5.49
N MET A 62 18.00 -36.89 -5.72
CA MET A 62 17.52 -37.33 -7.04
C MET A 62 17.06 -36.13 -7.87
N LEU A 63 17.09 -36.25 -9.20
CA LEU A 63 16.58 -35.21 -10.12
C LEU A 63 15.06 -35.01 -10.00
N SER A 64 14.33 -35.98 -9.45
CA SER A 64 12.88 -35.96 -9.21
C SER A 64 12.43 -35.06 -8.05
N ASP A 65 13.36 -34.37 -7.36
CA ASP A 65 13.06 -33.57 -6.16
C ASP A 65 12.85 -32.06 -6.45
N ILE A 66 12.58 -31.69 -7.70
CA ILE A 66 12.31 -30.29 -8.09
C ILE A 66 10.86 -29.97 -7.73
N LYS A 67 10.68 -29.03 -6.79
CA LYS A 67 9.40 -28.42 -6.45
C LYS A 67 9.32 -27.00 -7.00
N TYR A 68 8.12 -26.49 -7.15
CA TYR A 68 7.87 -25.13 -7.63
C TYR A 68 7.20 -24.29 -6.56
N LYS A 69 7.59 -23.03 -6.46
CA LYS A 69 6.92 -22.04 -5.62
C LYS A 69 6.53 -20.84 -6.46
N TYR A 70 5.33 -20.32 -6.24
CA TYR A 70 4.91 -19.05 -6.83
C TYR A 70 5.80 -17.90 -6.37
N SER A 71 6.04 -16.94 -7.27
CA SER A 71 6.85 -15.76 -6.98
C SER A 71 6.09 -14.81 -6.05
N GLU A 72 6.82 -14.09 -5.19
CA GLU A 72 6.25 -13.09 -4.28
C GLU A 72 5.47 -12.02 -5.05
N GLU A 73 5.98 -11.62 -6.21
CA GLU A 73 5.31 -10.64 -7.07
C GLU A 73 3.94 -11.11 -7.55
N LEU A 74 3.77 -12.39 -7.91
CA LEU A 74 2.47 -12.92 -8.28
C LEU A 74 1.49 -12.85 -7.11
N LEU A 75 1.96 -13.24 -5.91
CA LEU A 75 1.15 -13.24 -4.68
C LEU A 75 0.70 -11.83 -4.31
N ASP A 76 1.58 -10.85 -4.43
CA ASP A 76 1.24 -9.44 -4.20
C ASP A 76 0.19 -8.95 -5.21
N ASN A 77 0.30 -9.33 -6.49
CA ASN A 77 -0.64 -8.90 -7.53
C ASN A 77 -2.03 -9.52 -7.37
N ILE A 78 -2.12 -10.81 -7.02
CA ILE A 78 -3.41 -11.43 -6.71
C ILE A 78 -4.01 -10.83 -5.44
N PHE A 79 -3.20 -10.53 -4.43
CA PHE A 79 -3.68 -9.86 -3.21
C PHE A 79 -4.26 -8.46 -3.52
N ILE A 80 -3.59 -7.68 -4.38
CA ILE A 80 -4.10 -6.39 -4.86
C ILE A 80 -5.45 -6.55 -5.57
N TYR A 81 -5.57 -7.57 -6.42
CA TYR A 81 -6.82 -7.89 -7.10
C TYR A 81 -7.94 -8.23 -6.12
N LEU A 82 -7.69 -9.15 -5.17
CA LEU A 82 -8.65 -9.54 -4.13
C LEU A 82 -9.10 -8.33 -3.31
N LYS A 83 -8.15 -7.47 -2.91
CA LYS A 83 -8.46 -6.23 -2.19
C LYS A 83 -9.38 -5.30 -2.99
N SER A 84 -9.15 -5.16 -4.29
CA SER A 84 -10.07 -4.38 -5.13
C SER A 84 -11.42 -5.06 -5.30
N PHE A 85 -11.46 -6.39 -5.35
CA PHE A 85 -12.72 -7.12 -5.39
C PHE A 85 -13.55 -6.88 -4.12
N PHE A 86 -12.89 -6.78 -2.96
CA PHE A 86 -13.54 -6.50 -1.67
C PHE A 86 -13.90 -5.03 -1.44
N SER A 87 -13.40 -4.10 -2.27
CA SER A 87 -13.38 -2.67 -1.93
C SER A 87 -14.76 -2.10 -1.64
N GLY A 88 -15.76 -2.46 -2.44
CA GLY A 88 -17.14 -2.00 -2.25
C GLY A 88 -17.76 -2.48 -0.93
N LEU A 89 -17.49 -3.73 -0.54
CA LEU A 89 -17.98 -4.29 0.73
C LEU A 89 -17.28 -3.63 1.93
N ILE A 90 -15.98 -3.43 1.84
CA ILE A 90 -15.18 -2.74 2.87
C ILE A 90 -15.67 -1.30 3.03
N GLU A 91 -15.92 -0.57 1.94
CA GLU A 91 -16.42 0.81 1.97
C GLU A 91 -17.78 0.89 2.69
N VAL A 92 -18.71 0.01 2.34
CA VAL A 92 -20.02 -0.08 3.02
C VAL A 92 -19.84 -0.35 4.51
N ASN A 93 -18.95 -1.27 4.89
CA ASN A 93 -18.68 -1.58 6.30
C ASN A 93 -18.09 -0.39 7.06
N ILE A 94 -17.20 0.40 6.45
CA ILE A 94 -16.65 1.63 7.05
C ILE A 94 -17.75 2.67 7.27
N ILE A 95 -18.64 2.87 6.29
CA ILE A 95 -19.78 3.79 6.41
C ILE A 95 -20.69 3.36 7.56
N MET A 96 -21.04 2.08 7.62
CA MET A 96 -21.88 1.50 8.67
C MET A 96 -21.22 1.61 10.05
N TYR A 97 -19.92 1.33 10.13
CA TYR A 97 -19.13 1.52 11.35
C TYR A 97 -19.15 2.98 11.80
N THR A 98 -18.85 3.92 10.89
CA THR A 98 -18.81 5.35 11.19
C THR A 98 -20.14 5.84 11.72
N ARG A 99 -21.24 5.47 11.06
CA ARG A 99 -22.60 5.79 11.50
C ARG A 99 -22.88 5.25 12.91
N SER A 100 -22.57 3.98 13.17
CA SER A 100 -22.79 3.36 14.48
C SER A 100 -21.93 4.03 15.56
N PHE A 101 -20.68 4.36 15.25
CA PHE A 101 -19.77 5.04 16.14
C PHE A 101 -20.25 6.46 16.49
N ASP A 102 -20.73 7.22 15.51
CA ASP A 102 -21.25 8.57 15.72
C ASP A 102 -22.54 8.57 16.55
N ILE A 103 -23.46 7.64 16.29
CA ILE A 103 -24.66 7.45 17.13
C ILE A 103 -24.25 7.14 18.57
N LYS A 104 -23.32 6.18 18.76
CA LYS A 104 -22.85 5.78 20.09
C LYS A 104 -22.18 6.91 20.86
N THR A 105 -21.47 7.78 20.15
CA THR A 105 -20.71 8.89 20.73
C THR A 105 -21.45 10.22 20.64
N TYR A 106 -22.73 10.21 20.29
CA TYR A 106 -23.56 11.41 20.23
C TYR A 106 -23.58 12.11 21.60
N GLY A 107 -23.36 13.43 21.60
CA GLY A 107 -23.24 14.23 22.82
C GLY A 107 -21.95 14.03 23.64
N TYR A 108 -20.99 13.21 23.19
CA TYR A 108 -19.72 13.06 23.88
C TYR A 108 -18.83 14.29 23.67
N THR A 109 -18.11 14.68 24.72
CA THR A 109 -17.01 15.65 24.57
C THR A 109 -15.90 15.08 23.68
N LYS A 110 -15.11 15.95 23.03
CA LYS A 110 -13.97 15.53 22.18
C LYS A 110 -13.06 14.52 22.89
N LYS A 111 -12.75 14.76 24.17
CA LYS A 111 -11.93 13.86 25.01
C LYS A 111 -12.58 12.49 25.22
N LYS A 112 -13.88 12.45 25.52
CA LYS A 112 -14.62 11.20 25.72
C LYS A 112 -14.77 10.42 24.41
N LYS A 113 -15.02 11.11 23.29
CA LYS A 113 -15.07 10.52 21.94
C LYS A 113 -13.72 9.91 21.56
N ARG A 114 -12.61 10.61 21.79
CA ARG A 114 -11.25 10.09 21.56
C ARG A 114 -10.95 8.85 22.40
N LYS A 115 -11.35 8.83 23.68
CA LYS A 115 -11.17 7.65 24.56
C LYS A 115 -11.96 6.44 24.06
N GLU A 116 -13.20 6.64 23.61
CA GLU A 116 -14.02 5.56 23.05
C GLU A 116 -13.46 5.04 21.72
N ALA A 117 -12.99 5.95 20.86
CA ALA A 117 -12.31 5.59 19.62
C ALA A 117 -11.04 4.76 19.90
N PHE A 118 -10.22 5.16 20.88
CA PHE A 118 -9.03 4.42 21.27
C PHE A 118 -9.37 3.01 21.78
N ARG A 119 -10.42 2.87 22.60
CA ARG A 119 -10.89 1.55 23.07
C ARG A 119 -11.31 0.65 21.91
N LYS A 120 -11.96 1.21 20.88
CA LYS A 120 -12.36 0.48 19.68
C LYS A 120 -11.16 0.11 18.82
N PHE A 121 -10.23 1.04 18.65
CA PHE A 121 -8.97 0.83 17.94
C PHE A 121 -8.18 -0.32 18.58
N ASP A 122 -8.00 -0.29 19.90
CA ASP A 122 -7.25 -1.33 20.62
C ASP A 122 -7.95 -2.70 20.54
N LYS A 123 -9.27 -2.74 20.71
CA LYS A 123 -10.05 -3.99 20.55
C LYS A 123 -9.89 -4.60 19.16
N LEU A 124 -10.02 -3.79 18.10
CA LEU A 124 -9.89 -4.26 16.73
C LEU A 124 -8.47 -4.74 16.43
N PHE A 125 -7.45 -4.07 16.96
CA PHE A 125 -6.06 -4.51 16.82
C PHE A 125 -5.86 -5.90 17.41
N PHE A 126 -6.31 -6.16 18.64
CA PHE A 126 -6.17 -7.47 19.28
C PHE A 126 -7.12 -8.56 18.72
N GLU A 127 -8.15 -8.19 17.97
CA GLU A 127 -8.94 -9.13 17.16
C GLU A 127 -8.18 -9.62 15.91
N ILE A 128 -7.18 -8.86 15.44
CA ILE A 128 -6.35 -9.19 14.28
C ILE A 128 -5.02 -9.83 14.72
N CYS A 129 -4.36 -9.22 15.70
CA CYS A 129 -3.02 -9.56 16.15
C CYS A 129 -3.08 -10.19 17.53
N LYS A 130 -2.57 -11.41 17.67
CA LYS A 130 -2.33 -12.02 18.97
C LYS A 130 -1.11 -11.39 19.65
N GLU A 131 -1.05 -11.45 20.97
CA GLU A 131 0.03 -10.84 21.76
C GLU A 131 1.41 -11.36 21.36
N GLU A 132 1.52 -12.65 20.98
CA GLU A 132 2.79 -13.27 20.59
C GLU A 132 3.30 -12.78 19.22
N GLN A 133 2.44 -12.15 18.42
CA GLN A 133 2.80 -11.58 17.13
C GLN A 133 3.39 -10.17 17.25
N ILE A 134 3.27 -9.54 18.43
CA ILE A 134 3.77 -8.19 18.67
C ILE A 134 5.28 -8.26 18.88
N GLY A 135 6.03 -7.76 17.90
CA GLY A 135 7.48 -7.67 17.98
C GLY A 135 7.97 -6.57 18.92
N LEU A 136 9.29 -6.55 19.12
CA LEU A 136 9.96 -5.44 19.80
C LEU A 136 10.26 -4.32 18.80
N GLY A 137 10.03 -3.09 19.22
CA GLY A 137 10.40 -1.88 18.50
C GLY A 137 11.11 -0.88 19.41
N LYS A 138 11.52 0.26 18.83
CA LYS A 138 12.07 1.38 19.58
C LYS A 138 11.05 2.50 19.67
N ASN A 139 10.90 3.09 20.84
CA ASN A 139 10.13 4.32 21.00
C ASN A 139 10.94 5.56 20.55
N LEU A 140 10.33 6.75 20.62
CA LEU A 140 10.98 8.02 20.27
C LEU A 140 12.24 8.32 21.11
N ASN A 141 12.37 7.71 22.28
CA ASN A 141 13.52 7.84 23.18
C ASN A 141 14.58 6.75 22.98
N ASN A 142 14.48 5.96 21.89
CA ASN A 142 15.34 4.81 21.59
C ASN A 142 15.26 3.65 22.61
N GLU A 143 14.26 3.64 23.49
CA GLU A 143 14.04 2.55 24.44
C GLU A 143 13.30 1.40 23.74
N THR A 144 13.71 0.17 24.07
CA THR A 144 13.06 -1.04 23.56
C THR A 144 11.70 -1.23 24.23
N GLY A 145 10.65 -1.35 23.42
CA GLY A 145 9.29 -1.63 23.85
C GLY A 145 8.52 -2.42 22.80
N ALA A 146 7.18 -2.45 22.92
CA ALA A 146 6.34 -2.99 21.86
C ALA A 146 6.51 -2.18 20.57
N GLU A 147 6.55 -2.86 19.43
CA GLU A 147 6.58 -2.19 18.13
C GLU A 147 5.28 -1.43 17.84
N LYS A 148 5.32 -0.51 16.86
CA LYS A 148 4.12 0.21 16.39
C LYS A 148 3.08 -0.78 15.87
N ARG A 149 1.78 -0.56 16.15
CA ARG A 149 0.72 -1.51 15.75
C ARG A 149 0.61 -1.65 14.24
N PHE A 150 0.74 -0.56 13.47
CA PHE A 150 0.76 -0.64 12.00
C PHE A 150 1.92 -1.47 11.44
N VAL A 151 3.07 -1.52 12.12
CA VAL A 151 4.18 -2.41 11.73
C VAL A 151 3.80 -3.88 11.96
N THR A 152 3.22 -4.21 13.12
CA THR A 152 2.71 -5.56 13.39
C THR A 152 1.62 -5.98 12.40
N LEU A 153 0.66 -5.10 12.13
CA LEU A 153 -0.42 -5.35 11.16
C LEU A 153 0.15 -5.66 9.77
N LYS A 154 1.22 -4.99 9.37
CA LYS A 154 1.86 -5.26 8.07
C LYS A 154 2.52 -6.63 8.01
N LYS A 155 3.13 -7.09 9.10
CA LYS A 155 3.64 -8.47 9.19
C LYS A 155 2.51 -9.49 9.07
N VAL A 156 1.37 -9.24 9.71
CA VAL A 156 0.18 -10.09 9.57
C VAL A 156 -0.31 -10.10 8.12
N GLN A 157 -0.40 -8.94 7.46
CA GLN A 157 -0.76 -8.85 6.04
C GLN A 157 0.21 -9.65 5.17
N CYS A 158 1.52 -9.49 5.36
CA CYS A 158 2.53 -10.27 4.63
C CYS A 158 2.35 -11.76 4.87
N SER A 159 2.07 -12.20 6.10
CA SER A 159 1.79 -13.61 6.39
C SER A 159 0.53 -14.13 5.68
N LEU A 160 -0.51 -13.29 5.50
CA LEU A 160 -1.70 -13.65 4.73
C LEU A 160 -1.40 -13.79 3.25
N ILE A 161 -0.62 -12.86 2.67
CA ILE A 161 -0.14 -12.94 1.29
C ILE A 161 0.67 -14.21 1.07
N GLU A 162 1.56 -14.55 2.01
CA GLU A 162 2.39 -15.74 1.94
C GLU A 162 1.57 -17.04 1.98
N LYS A 163 0.43 -17.07 2.69
CA LYS A 163 -0.47 -18.23 2.71
C LYS A 163 -1.11 -18.50 1.35
N LEU A 164 -1.28 -17.49 0.48
CA LEU A 164 -1.82 -17.66 -0.87
C LEU A 164 -0.99 -18.62 -1.73
N LYS A 165 0.27 -18.88 -1.36
CA LYS A 165 1.12 -19.92 -2.00
C LYS A 165 0.47 -21.30 -2.02
N GLY A 166 -0.36 -21.61 -1.01
CA GLY A 166 -1.08 -22.88 -0.90
C GLY A 166 -2.41 -22.90 -1.66
N GLU A 167 -2.83 -21.78 -2.25
CA GLU A 167 -4.16 -21.60 -2.83
C GLU A 167 -4.13 -21.74 -4.36
N GLU A 168 -3.75 -22.93 -4.84
CA GLU A 168 -3.52 -23.21 -6.26
C GLU A 168 -4.75 -22.89 -7.15
N ILE A 169 -5.95 -23.26 -6.69
CA ILE A 169 -7.19 -23.01 -7.45
C ILE A 169 -7.45 -21.51 -7.60
N ILE A 170 -7.21 -20.74 -6.54
CA ILE A 170 -7.40 -19.28 -6.52
C ILE A 170 -6.39 -18.62 -7.46
N LEU A 171 -5.11 -19.00 -7.36
CA LEU A 171 -4.04 -18.50 -8.22
C LEU A 171 -4.30 -18.82 -9.70
N THR A 172 -4.74 -20.04 -9.98
CA THR A 172 -5.04 -20.51 -11.33
C THR A 172 -6.20 -19.72 -11.96
N ASN A 173 -7.31 -19.54 -11.25
CA ASN A 173 -8.44 -18.75 -11.75
C ASN A 173 -8.08 -17.27 -11.98
N TYR A 174 -7.20 -16.71 -11.14
CA TYR A 174 -6.65 -15.37 -11.34
C TYR A 174 -5.82 -15.27 -12.63
N LEU A 175 -4.92 -16.23 -12.86
CA LEU A 175 -4.07 -16.28 -14.06
C LEU A 175 -4.89 -16.49 -15.34
N TYR A 176 -6.01 -17.22 -15.27
CA TYR A 176 -6.99 -17.34 -16.37
C TYR A 176 -7.89 -16.12 -16.56
N GLY A 177 -7.88 -15.17 -15.62
CA GLY A 177 -8.77 -14.01 -15.70
C GLY A 177 -10.24 -14.38 -15.48
N ASN A 178 -10.52 -15.51 -14.81
CA ASN A 178 -11.87 -15.99 -14.56
C ASN A 178 -12.54 -15.14 -13.46
N ASN A 179 -13.08 -13.98 -13.86
CA ASN A 179 -13.73 -13.07 -12.93
C ASN A 179 -14.98 -13.69 -12.28
N ASP A 180 -15.68 -14.58 -12.98
CA ASP A 180 -16.91 -15.23 -12.50
C ASP A 180 -16.65 -16.24 -11.39
N TYR A 181 -15.42 -16.76 -11.28
CA TYR A 181 -15.01 -17.58 -10.14
C TYR A 181 -14.99 -16.78 -8.83
N PHE A 182 -14.55 -15.51 -8.89
CA PHE A 182 -14.48 -14.65 -7.73
C PHE A 182 -15.87 -14.10 -7.44
N THR A 183 -16.60 -14.80 -6.57
CA THR A 183 -17.93 -14.41 -6.12
C THR A 183 -17.93 -14.04 -4.65
N ARG A 184 -18.98 -13.35 -4.21
CA ARG A 184 -19.20 -13.09 -2.79
C ARG A 184 -19.35 -14.39 -1.98
N GLU A 185 -20.05 -15.38 -2.54
CA GLU A 185 -20.24 -16.68 -1.90
C GLU A 185 -18.91 -17.41 -1.69
N LEU A 186 -18.01 -17.34 -2.66
CA LEU A 186 -16.66 -17.90 -2.51
C LEU A 186 -15.91 -17.25 -1.33
N ILE A 187 -16.00 -15.93 -1.18
CA ILE A 187 -15.35 -15.23 -0.05
C ILE A 187 -15.95 -15.69 1.28
N ASP A 188 -17.28 -15.73 1.37
CA ASP A 188 -17.98 -16.03 2.62
C ASP A 188 -17.78 -17.50 3.05
N THR A 189 -17.44 -18.40 2.12
CA THR A 189 -17.27 -19.84 2.38
C THR A 189 -15.82 -20.30 2.44
N HIS A 190 -14.90 -19.63 1.72
CA HIS A 190 -13.49 -20.04 1.67
C HIS A 190 -12.71 -19.47 2.88
N PRO A 191 -12.21 -20.32 3.80
CA PRO A 191 -11.67 -19.86 5.08
C PRO A 191 -10.57 -18.81 4.96
N TYR A 192 -9.64 -18.98 4.02
CA TYR A 192 -8.54 -18.02 3.84
C TYR A 192 -8.97 -16.72 3.15
N LEU A 193 -9.95 -16.77 2.24
CA LEU A 193 -10.45 -15.53 1.62
C LEU A 193 -11.27 -14.74 2.62
N LEU A 194 -12.04 -15.42 3.46
CA LEU A 194 -12.72 -14.82 4.60
C LEU A 194 -11.71 -14.20 5.59
N GLU A 195 -10.62 -14.90 5.92
CA GLU A 195 -9.55 -14.38 6.79
C GLU A 195 -8.94 -13.09 6.21
N ILE A 196 -8.62 -13.07 4.91
CA ILE A 196 -8.09 -11.88 4.22
C ILE A 196 -9.12 -10.74 4.23
N PHE A 197 -10.38 -11.03 3.89
CA PHE A 197 -11.44 -10.04 3.86
C PHE A 197 -11.66 -9.42 5.25
N GLU A 198 -11.75 -10.25 6.29
CA GLU A 198 -11.91 -9.78 7.66
C GLU A 198 -10.72 -8.92 8.12
N PHE A 199 -9.51 -9.33 7.77
CA PHE A 199 -8.29 -8.57 8.05
C PHE A 199 -8.35 -7.19 7.39
N GLU A 200 -8.55 -7.11 6.08
CA GLU A 200 -8.56 -5.84 5.33
C GLU A 200 -9.72 -4.92 5.77
N ASN A 201 -10.87 -5.52 6.12
CA ASN A 201 -12.01 -4.78 6.64
C ASN A 201 -11.70 -4.15 8.01
N LYS A 202 -11.16 -4.92 8.97
CA LYS A 202 -10.80 -4.40 10.30
C LYS A 202 -9.63 -3.40 10.20
N LEU A 203 -8.63 -3.67 9.34
CA LEU A 203 -7.52 -2.75 9.05
C LEU A 203 -8.03 -1.41 8.53
N SER A 204 -9.00 -1.41 7.61
CA SER A 204 -9.54 -0.17 7.06
C SER A 204 -10.24 0.69 8.12
N ILE A 205 -10.94 0.05 9.07
CA ILE A 205 -11.53 0.75 10.23
C ILE A 205 -10.43 1.32 11.15
N LEU A 206 -9.36 0.56 11.41
CA LEU A 206 -8.22 1.03 12.21
C LEU A 206 -7.56 2.26 11.57
N ILE A 207 -7.34 2.23 10.25
CA ILE A 207 -6.79 3.36 9.49
C ILE A 207 -7.72 4.57 9.58
N ASP A 208 -9.04 4.41 9.39
CA ASP A 208 -10.00 5.52 9.49
C ASP A 208 -10.02 6.15 10.91
N LEU A 209 -10.03 5.32 11.94
CA LEU A 209 -9.93 5.79 13.33
C LEU A 209 -8.61 6.54 13.58
N ASN A 210 -7.48 6.01 13.12
CA ASN A 210 -6.19 6.65 13.31
C ASN A 210 -6.09 7.98 12.54
N LYS A 211 -6.63 8.07 11.31
CA LYS A 211 -6.73 9.32 10.55
C LYS A 211 -7.54 10.37 11.32
N LYS A 212 -8.65 9.99 11.93
CA LYS A 212 -9.54 10.90 12.68
C LYS A 212 -8.96 11.35 14.03
N PHE A 213 -8.27 10.48 14.75
CA PHE A 213 -7.90 10.71 16.16
C PHE A 213 -6.39 10.76 16.44
N LYS A 214 -5.56 10.44 15.44
CA LYS A 214 -4.09 10.47 15.48
C LYS A 214 -3.55 9.76 16.72
N PHE A 215 -3.78 8.44 16.81
CA PHE A 215 -3.31 7.63 17.93
C PHE A 215 -1.82 7.31 17.82
N GLU A 216 -1.38 6.94 16.63
CA GLU A 216 0.01 6.67 16.29
C GLU A 216 0.30 7.13 14.85
N GLU A 217 1.58 7.23 14.51
CA GLU A 217 2.02 7.55 13.16
C GLU A 217 1.87 6.30 12.26
N ASP A 218 1.11 6.42 11.17
CA ASP A 218 0.95 5.36 10.15
C ASP A 218 1.92 5.63 8.99
N ASP A 219 3.13 5.09 9.11
CA ASP A 219 4.18 5.11 8.10
C ASP A 219 4.15 3.88 7.18
N VAL A 220 3.12 3.04 7.29
CA VAL A 220 3.10 1.69 6.69
C VAL A 220 2.00 1.50 5.65
N PHE A 221 0.76 1.90 5.96
CA PHE A 221 -0.40 1.64 5.09
C PHE A 221 -0.93 2.88 4.39
N THR A 222 -0.81 4.04 5.04
CA THR A 222 -1.13 5.31 4.42
C THR A 222 0.13 5.82 3.71
N PRO A 223 0.12 5.97 2.36
CA PRO A 223 1.24 6.60 1.67
C PRO A 223 1.51 7.96 2.29
N LYS A 224 2.77 8.27 2.54
CA LYS A 224 3.15 9.62 2.99
C LYS A 224 2.57 10.62 1.99
N PRO A 225 1.97 11.73 2.47
CA PRO A 225 1.59 12.83 1.59
C PRO A 225 2.75 13.16 0.65
N LYS A 226 2.46 13.42 -0.63
CA LYS A 226 3.51 13.79 -1.59
C LYS A 226 4.29 14.99 -1.11
N SER A 227 3.66 15.88 -0.34
CA SER A 227 4.29 17.00 0.34
C SER A 227 5.41 16.62 1.29
N GLU A 228 5.25 15.56 2.08
CA GLU A 228 6.33 15.06 2.95
C GLU A 228 7.49 14.50 2.13
N LEU A 229 7.21 13.79 1.04
CA LEU A 229 8.24 13.22 0.16
C LEU A 229 9.03 14.35 -0.54
N ILE A 230 8.32 15.29 -1.16
CA ILE A 230 8.89 16.47 -1.82
C ILE A 230 9.73 17.28 -0.83
N PHE A 231 9.20 17.58 0.36
CA PHE A 231 9.93 18.39 1.33
C PHE A 231 11.15 17.65 1.89
N LYS A 232 11.10 16.32 2.04
CA LYS A 232 12.26 15.54 2.46
C LYS A 232 13.39 15.58 1.42
N GLU A 233 13.07 15.51 0.13
CA GLU A 233 14.07 15.50 -0.94
C GLU A 233 14.52 16.91 -1.37
N HIS A 234 13.67 17.91 -1.21
CA HIS A 234 13.89 19.30 -1.68
C HIS A 234 13.72 20.34 -0.56
N SER A 235 14.05 19.97 0.69
CA SER A 235 13.89 20.85 1.87
C SER A 235 14.60 22.21 1.75
N ASN A 236 15.69 22.27 0.98
CA ASN A 236 16.46 23.48 0.72
C ASN A 236 15.81 24.40 -0.34
N GLU A 237 14.90 23.88 -1.16
CA GLU A 237 14.25 24.63 -2.23
C GLU A 237 12.94 25.30 -1.77
N PHE A 238 12.26 24.71 -0.79
CA PHE A 238 10.98 25.20 -0.28
C PHE A 238 11.13 25.86 1.09
N HIS A 239 10.31 26.87 1.36
CA HIS A 239 10.31 27.60 2.63
C HIS A 239 9.93 26.72 3.83
N SER A 240 8.97 25.81 3.67
CA SER A 240 8.51 24.94 4.75
C SER A 240 7.69 23.75 4.23
N LEU A 241 7.54 22.71 5.05
CA LEU A 241 6.63 21.60 4.77
C LEU A 241 5.20 22.10 4.50
N LYS A 242 4.74 23.10 5.25
CA LYS A 242 3.39 23.67 5.13
C LYS A 242 3.11 24.29 3.75
N GLN A 243 4.13 24.88 3.12
CA GLN A 243 4.04 25.35 1.74
C GLN A 243 3.75 24.19 0.79
N VAL A 244 4.46 23.07 0.94
CA VAL A 244 4.31 21.90 0.07
C VAL A 244 3.00 21.17 0.34
N GLU A 245 2.56 21.08 1.59
CA GLU A 245 1.25 20.54 1.98
C GLU A 245 0.11 21.31 1.29
N PHE A 246 0.21 22.64 1.23
CA PHE A 246 -0.78 23.44 0.51
C PHE A 246 -0.74 23.20 -0.99
N ILE A 247 0.45 23.10 -1.60
CA ILE A 247 0.59 22.78 -3.03
C ILE A 247 -0.09 21.44 -3.35
N GLU A 248 0.19 20.41 -2.55
CA GLU A 248 -0.45 19.10 -2.69
C GLU A 248 -1.97 19.21 -2.54
N HIS A 249 -2.45 19.90 -1.50
CA HIS A 249 -3.88 20.10 -1.26
C HIS A 249 -4.56 20.76 -2.47
N GLN A 250 -3.98 21.82 -3.01
CA GLN A 250 -4.47 22.56 -4.17
C GLN A 250 -4.53 21.71 -5.44
N ILE A 251 -3.53 20.85 -5.65
CA ILE A 251 -3.49 19.96 -6.81
C ILE A 251 -4.52 18.83 -6.69
N ILE A 252 -4.68 18.24 -5.49
CA ILE A 252 -5.60 17.11 -5.27
C ILE A 252 -7.06 17.56 -5.26
N THR A 253 -7.37 18.75 -4.74
CA THR A 253 -8.75 19.22 -4.61
C THR A 253 -9.32 19.82 -5.90
N LYS A 254 -8.48 20.20 -6.86
CA LYS A 254 -8.91 20.69 -8.18
C LYS A 254 -9.35 19.54 -9.07
N GLU A 255 -10.56 19.65 -9.62
CA GLU A 255 -11.10 18.70 -10.62
C GLU A 255 -10.20 18.56 -11.85
N LYS A 256 -9.54 19.65 -12.28
CA LYS A 256 -8.58 19.64 -13.38
C LYS A 256 -7.42 20.60 -13.12
N VAL A 257 -6.22 20.05 -13.09
CA VAL A 257 -4.95 20.79 -12.96
C VAL A 257 -4.31 20.93 -14.33
N ASN A 258 -4.00 22.18 -14.72
CA ASN A 258 -3.32 22.49 -15.97
C ASN A 258 -2.08 23.36 -15.70
N ARG A 259 -1.21 23.52 -16.72
CA ARG A 259 0.02 24.32 -16.60
C ARG A 259 -0.27 25.73 -16.09
N ALA A 260 -1.34 26.38 -16.54
CA ALA A 260 -1.66 27.74 -16.15
C ALA A 260 -2.02 27.85 -14.64
N PHE A 261 -2.63 26.82 -14.05
CA PHE A 261 -2.84 26.76 -12.61
C PHE A 261 -1.53 26.58 -11.85
N ILE A 262 -0.64 25.70 -12.33
CA ILE A 262 0.68 25.50 -11.71
C ILE A 262 1.54 26.77 -11.78
N VAL A 263 1.45 27.54 -12.88
CA VAL A 263 2.08 28.87 -13.00
C VAL A 263 1.52 29.84 -11.95
N SER A 264 0.20 29.86 -11.74
CA SER A 264 -0.40 30.69 -10.69
C SER A 264 0.02 30.26 -9.28
N LEU A 265 0.16 28.97 -9.00
CA LEU A 265 0.71 28.47 -7.73
C LEU A 265 2.16 28.91 -7.52
N PHE A 266 2.99 28.79 -8.56
CA PHE A 266 4.39 29.24 -8.52
C PHE A 266 4.46 30.74 -8.22
N ASP A 267 3.75 31.58 -8.98
CA ASP A 267 3.71 33.03 -8.82
C ASP A 267 3.21 33.46 -7.44
N PHE A 268 2.17 32.77 -6.95
CA PHE A 268 1.63 33.02 -5.62
C PHE A 268 2.69 32.88 -4.53
N PHE A 269 3.54 31.85 -4.60
CA PHE A 269 4.59 31.66 -3.60
C PHE A 269 5.82 32.54 -3.85
N SER A 270 6.27 32.62 -5.11
CA SER A 270 7.52 33.31 -5.46
C SER A 270 7.41 34.82 -5.42
N ASN A 271 6.27 35.39 -5.85
CA ASN A 271 6.12 36.85 -6.01
C ASN A 271 5.09 37.44 -5.05
N ILE A 272 3.96 36.78 -4.83
CA ILE A 272 2.88 37.33 -4.00
C ILE A 272 3.19 37.19 -2.51
N LEU A 273 3.52 35.97 -2.07
CA LEU A 273 3.99 35.71 -0.70
C LEU A 273 5.48 36.01 -0.53
N ASN A 274 6.25 35.96 -1.63
CA ASN A 274 7.68 36.21 -1.66
C ASN A 274 8.45 35.35 -0.64
N ILE A 275 8.17 34.05 -0.64
CA ILE A 275 8.85 33.06 0.22
C ILE A 275 9.77 32.16 -0.60
N THR A 276 10.72 31.51 0.07
CA THR A 276 11.65 30.56 -0.56
C THR A 276 10.88 29.53 -1.40
N THR A 277 11.14 29.54 -2.70
CA THR A 277 10.46 28.72 -3.70
C THR A 277 11.51 28.38 -4.77
N PRO A 278 11.56 27.13 -5.28
CA PRO A 278 12.52 26.77 -6.32
C PRO A 278 12.32 27.62 -7.58
N SER A 279 13.32 27.67 -8.46
CA SER A 279 13.14 28.28 -9.79
C SER A 279 11.94 27.68 -10.51
N GLY A 280 11.26 28.44 -11.37
CA GLY A 280 10.07 27.96 -12.07
C GLY A 280 10.31 26.64 -12.82
N LYS A 281 11.49 26.47 -13.42
CA LYS A 281 11.92 25.20 -14.03
C LYS A 281 11.92 24.04 -13.03
N ILE A 282 12.65 24.19 -11.92
CA ILE A 282 12.77 23.15 -10.87
C ILE A 282 11.39 22.89 -10.24
N PHE A 283 10.61 23.92 -9.98
CA PHE A 283 9.25 23.81 -9.49
C PHE A 283 8.39 22.95 -10.42
N GLY A 284 8.42 23.23 -11.73
CA GLY A 284 7.71 22.44 -12.74
C GLY A 284 8.17 20.98 -12.80
N GLU A 285 9.48 20.72 -12.70
CA GLU A 285 10.05 19.38 -12.69
C GLU A 285 9.59 18.56 -11.47
N ILE A 286 9.65 19.16 -10.28
CA ILE A 286 9.16 18.53 -9.03
C ILE A 286 7.67 18.20 -9.16
N ILE A 287 6.84 19.16 -9.60
CA ILE A 287 5.40 18.92 -9.74
C ILE A 287 5.10 17.85 -10.79
N ASN A 288 5.78 17.86 -11.93
CA ASN A 288 5.62 16.83 -12.95
C ASN A 288 5.99 15.44 -12.42
N HIS A 289 7.12 15.32 -11.71
CA HIS A 289 7.61 14.06 -11.17
C HIS A 289 6.64 13.46 -10.15
N TYR A 290 6.30 14.20 -9.09
CA TYR A 290 5.51 13.65 -7.99
C TYR A 290 4.03 13.54 -8.30
N PHE A 291 3.49 14.36 -9.21
CA PHE A 291 2.06 14.34 -9.56
C PHE A 291 1.75 13.70 -10.93
N ASN A 292 2.74 13.11 -11.59
CA ASN A 292 2.61 12.45 -12.90
C ASN A 292 2.04 13.38 -13.98
N PHE A 293 2.41 14.65 -13.94
CA PHE A 293 2.07 15.61 -14.99
C PHE A 293 3.15 15.67 -16.08
N LYS A 294 2.80 16.27 -17.21
CA LYS A 294 3.69 16.49 -18.36
C LYS A 294 3.59 17.93 -18.84
N PHE A 295 3.70 18.88 -17.92
CA PHE A 295 3.72 20.30 -18.28
C PHE A 295 5.09 20.69 -18.84
N GLY A 296 5.11 21.61 -19.80
CA GLY A 296 6.35 22.31 -20.16
C GLY A 296 6.84 23.20 -19.00
N GLU A 297 8.02 23.79 -19.18
CA GLU A 297 8.67 24.65 -18.19
C GLU A 297 7.69 25.67 -17.57
N VAL A 298 7.74 25.85 -16.25
CA VAL A 298 6.90 26.82 -15.55
C VAL A 298 7.67 28.12 -15.46
N SER A 299 7.12 29.18 -16.04
CA SER A 299 7.71 30.52 -16.04
C SER A 299 6.58 31.54 -16.13
N LEU A 300 6.87 32.75 -15.63
CA LEU A 300 6.01 33.91 -15.80
C LEU A 300 6.34 34.59 -17.11
N ASN A 301 5.30 35.04 -17.80
CA ASN A 301 5.44 35.59 -19.15
C ASN A 301 5.19 37.10 -19.16
N GLY A 302 5.02 37.74 -17.99
CA GLY A 302 4.88 39.19 -17.83
C GLY A 302 3.59 39.77 -18.42
N SER A 303 2.65 38.90 -18.81
CA SER A 303 1.36 39.24 -19.40
C SER A 303 0.29 38.25 -18.90
N GLU A 304 0.25 38.06 -17.58
CA GLU A 304 -0.79 37.27 -16.96
C GLU A 304 -2.13 38.01 -17.08
N GLY A 305 -3.09 37.44 -17.82
CA GLY A 305 -4.42 38.03 -17.97
C GLY A 305 -5.30 37.88 -16.74
N ASN A 306 -6.46 38.54 -16.70
CA ASN A 306 -7.43 38.59 -15.58
C ASN A 306 -7.75 37.23 -14.92
N ASN A 307 -7.67 36.12 -15.66
CA ASN A 307 -7.89 34.78 -15.13
C ASN A 307 -6.80 34.30 -14.17
N HIS A 308 -5.55 34.75 -14.37
CA HIS A 308 -4.44 34.49 -13.45
C HIS A 308 -4.64 35.26 -12.15
N ASP A 309 -4.91 36.57 -12.23
CA ASP A 309 -5.16 37.40 -11.05
C ASP A 309 -6.31 36.85 -10.20
N ARG A 310 -7.39 36.38 -10.85
CA ARG A 310 -8.49 35.72 -10.14
C ARG A 310 -8.02 34.49 -9.36
N ARG A 311 -7.19 33.63 -9.97
CA ARG A 311 -6.64 32.45 -9.28
C ARG A 311 -5.72 32.85 -8.13
N ILE A 312 -4.90 33.89 -8.30
CA ILE A 312 -4.04 34.41 -7.23
C ILE A 312 -4.87 34.85 -6.03
N GLN A 313 -5.99 35.56 -6.26
CA GLN A 313 -6.88 35.98 -5.18
C GLN A 313 -7.59 34.80 -4.49
N GLU A 314 -7.98 33.77 -5.25
CA GLU A 314 -8.51 32.51 -4.70
C GLU A 314 -7.45 31.82 -3.82
N LEU A 315 -6.24 31.62 -4.35
CA LEU A 315 -5.11 30.99 -3.63
C LEU A 315 -4.77 31.74 -2.36
N LYS A 316 -4.81 33.08 -2.37
CA LYS A 316 -4.55 33.90 -1.18
C LYS A 316 -5.56 33.62 -0.07
N LYS A 317 -6.86 33.61 -0.39
CA LYS A 317 -7.92 33.31 0.59
C LYS A 317 -7.79 31.89 1.13
N GLU A 318 -7.53 30.94 0.25
CA GLU A 318 -7.37 29.53 0.63
C GLU A 318 -6.13 29.32 1.50
N TRP A 319 -5.02 30.01 1.22
CA TRP A 319 -3.81 29.97 2.04
C TRP A 319 -4.03 30.55 3.44
N GLU A 320 -4.74 31.67 3.55
CA GLU A 320 -5.11 32.26 4.85
C GLU A 320 -5.98 31.29 5.67
N ILE A 321 -6.92 30.60 5.04
CA ILE A 321 -7.74 29.56 5.71
C ILE A 321 -6.89 28.36 6.09
N PHE A 322 -6.00 27.91 5.21
CA PHE A 322 -5.16 26.74 5.42
C PHE A 322 -4.10 26.95 6.52
N THR A 323 -3.66 28.20 6.71
CA THR A 323 -2.58 28.52 7.66
C THR A 323 -3.06 28.84 9.07
N ASN A 324 -4.32 29.24 9.25
CA ASN A 324 -4.99 29.48 10.54
C ASN A 324 -5.42 28.19 11.25
#